data_AF-A0A8C7S9G1-F1
#
_entry.id   AF-A0A8C7S9G1-F1
#
_cell.length_a   1.000
_cell.length_b   1.000
_cell.length_c   1.000
_cell.angle_alpha   90.00
_cell.angle_beta   90.00
_cell.angle_gamma   90.00
#
_symmetry.space_group_name_H-M   'P 1'
#
loop_
_entity.id
_entity.type
_entity.pdbx_description
1 polymer ?
#
loop_
_entity_poly.entity_id
_entity_poly.type
_entity_poly.pdbx_seq_one_letter_code
_entity_poly.pdbx_strand_id
1 'polypeptide(L)'
;MRLRSALKEQQQEIDHLKESKKELVQLVSKLEQQQENTRGHEELAQNAKSLDESQRGQESLTPICEKYERALIKIKQLKKEREVLRGKVEVQSVEIAQLSPRLKESERESHRLKAHIQLLQVDLQSSKKEKKCSALKEQQQEESKEELVQLVSKLEQQQQNTREHEELAQNAKSMDESQRGQESLTTICEKYEQALNKIKQLKKEREELKGKIEVQSVEIAPLSPRLKESEQESHKLKDHIQLLQVDLQSSEKERLSAALNRVCGVTHDLQDLKTGNKALRRSLSEQEQQPLQLVDSDWKEQYQALLGQLEEAQTLLHKELQASNNTRKRAEQAERELEELKECMESTAMTSDQTKQKSSKLEMQLSKLNKIIEEKENMAEIAKVEKEELSRENQDLKRDIERLRKEFDDVQAAPVPMQHLNPYGSSTDPTQQEELADSLHSWNPYETPGTATNLEEELSLECRHCHESFPGITQDELELHEHSHRVCPFCTLICDGMEQALYEDHVYSHEV
;
A
#
# COMPACT_ATOMS: atom_id res chain seq x y z
N MET A 1 -33.31 -82.75 138.69
CA MET A 1 -32.51 -81.52 138.50
C MET A 1 -31.87 -81.38 137.11
N ARG A 2 -31.46 -82.45 136.38
CA ARG A 2 -30.77 -82.34 135.07
C ARG A 2 -31.58 -81.70 133.92
N LEU A 3 -32.90 -81.91 133.86
CA LEU A 3 -33.76 -81.35 132.80
C LEU A 3 -33.91 -79.83 132.83
N ARG A 4 -33.85 -79.18 134.01
CA ARG A 4 -33.97 -77.71 134.12
C ARG A 4 -32.72 -76.97 133.65
N SER A 5 -31.53 -77.59 133.73
CA SER A 5 -30.28 -76.98 133.28
C SER A 5 -30.20 -76.95 131.75
N ALA A 6 -30.51 -78.08 131.11
CA ALA A 6 -30.53 -78.19 129.65
C ALA A 6 -31.55 -77.25 128.99
N LEU A 7 -32.73 -77.07 129.61
CA LEU A 7 -33.74 -76.14 129.10
C LEU A 7 -33.28 -74.67 129.17
N LYS A 8 -32.45 -74.32 130.16
CA LYS A 8 -31.92 -72.97 130.34
C LYS A 8 -30.78 -72.66 129.37
N GLU A 9 -29.91 -73.63 129.10
CA GLU A 9 -28.91 -73.54 128.03
C GLU A 9 -29.56 -73.40 126.66
N GLN A 10 -30.58 -74.23 126.35
CA GLN A 10 -31.30 -74.08 125.08
C GLN A 10 -32.03 -72.75 124.96
N GLN A 11 -32.57 -72.21 126.06
CA GLN A 11 -33.19 -70.88 126.04
C GLN A 11 -32.16 -69.77 125.78
N GLN A 12 -30.97 -69.85 126.39
CA GLN A 12 -29.87 -68.91 126.12
C GLN A 12 -29.36 -69.00 124.68
N GLU A 13 -29.28 -70.21 124.11
CA GLU A 13 -28.89 -70.42 122.72
C GLU A 13 -29.95 -69.89 121.75
N ILE A 14 -31.23 -70.09 122.03
CA ILE A 14 -32.34 -69.49 121.27
C ILE A 14 -32.27 -67.97 121.30
N ASP A 15 -31.99 -67.37 122.46
CA ASP A 15 -31.93 -65.91 122.58
C ASP A 15 -30.67 -65.34 121.89
N HIS A 16 -29.55 -66.05 121.93
CA HIS A 16 -28.35 -65.71 121.14
C HIS A 16 -28.62 -65.79 119.62
N LEU A 17 -29.33 -66.83 119.17
CA LEU A 17 -29.72 -66.98 117.77
C LEU A 17 -30.70 -65.90 117.31
N LYS A 18 -31.60 -65.44 118.20
CA LYS A 18 -32.49 -64.30 117.89
C LYS A 18 -31.71 -62.99 117.73
N GLU A 19 -30.71 -62.76 118.56
CA GLU A 19 -29.88 -61.56 118.46
C GLU A 19 -29.01 -61.59 117.21
N SER A 20 -28.36 -62.72 116.93
CA SER A 20 -27.60 -62.92 115.69
C SER A 20 -28.49 -62.78 114.44
N LYS A 21 -29.74 -63.25 114.50
CA LYS A 21 -30.72 -63.03 113.42
C LYS A 21 -31.06 -61.55 113.23
N LYS A 22 -31.20 -60.77 114.32
CA LYS A 22 -31.43 -59.31 114.23
C LYS A 22 -30.24 -58.59 113.59
N GLU A 23 -29.02 -58.96 113.98
CA GLU A 23 -27.80 -58.38 113.40
C GLU A 23 -27.68 -58.71 111.90
N LEU A 24 -27.99 -59.95 111.51
CA LEU A 24 -28.04 -60.37 110.11
C LEU A 24 -29.09 -59.58 109.31
N VAL A 25 -30.29 -59.38 109.85
CA VAL A 25 -31.32 -58.58 109.19
C VAL A 25 -30.87 -57.12 109.03
N GLN A 26 -30.21 -56.52 110.02
CA GLN A 26 -29.64 -55.18 109.88
C GLN A 26 -28.51 -55.11 108.85
N LEU A 27 -27.65 -56.12 108.77
CA LEU A 27 -26.59 -56.19 107.78
C LEU A 27 -27.14 -56.33 106.36
N VAL A 28 -28.16 -57.18 106.17
CA VAL A 28 -28.85 -57.31 104.87
C VAL A 28 -29.49 -55.99 104.45
N SER A 29 -30.20 -55.31 105.37
CA SER A 29 -30.81 -54.01 105.08
C SER A 29 -29.76 -52.93 104.72
N LYS A 30 -28.59 -52.93 105.37
CA LYS A 30 -27.48 -52.03 105.01
C LYS A 30 -26.88 -52.38 103.63
N LEU A 31 -26.79 -53.66 103.30
CA LEU A 31 -26.27 -54.12 102.01
C LEU A 31 -27.22 -53.75 100.87
N GLU A 32 -28.53 -53.92 101.07
CA GLU A 32 -29.58 -53.49 100.13
C GLU A 32 -29.54 -51.98 99.90
N GLN A 33 -29.43 -51.19 100.96
CA GLN A 33 -29.29 -49.74 100.87
C GLN A 33 -28.01 -49.33 100.10
N GLN A 34 -26.91 -50.04 100.33
CA GLN A 34 -25.65 -49.77 99.64
C GLN A 34 -25.72 -50.13 98.15
N GLN A 35 -26.41 -51.22 97.82
CA GLN A 35 -26.65 -51.65 96.44
C GLN A 35 -27.54 -50.65 95.68
N GLU A 36 -28.59 -50.14 96.33
CA GLU A 36 -29.48 -49.13 95.77
C GLU A 36 -28.74 -47.80 95.55
N ASN A 37 -27.89 -47.39 96.50
CA ASN A 37 -27.02 -46.22 96.34
C ASN A 37 -26.04 -46.38 95.17
N THR A 38 -25.41 -47.56 95.00
CA THR A 38 -24.52 -47.81 93.86
C THR A 38 -25.25 -47.74 92.53
N ARG A 39 -26.48 -48.26 92.47
CA ARG A 39 -27.31 -48.19 91.27
C ARG A 39 -27.70 -46.74 90.93
N GLY A 40 -28.06 -45.95 91.92
CA GLY A 40 -28.33 -44.51 91.74
C GLY A 40 -27.11 -43.73 91.24
N HIS A 41 -25.91 -44.07 91.72
CA HIS A 41 -24.67 -43.46 91.22
C HIS A 41 -24.34 -43.85 89.76
N GLU A 42 -24.61 -45.09 89.36
CA GLU A 42 -24.43 -45.53 87.97
C GLU A 42 -25.41 -44.83 87.01
N GLU A 43 -26.67 -44.66 87.40
CA GLU A 43 -27.67 -43.92 86.62
C GLU A 43 -27.29 -42.43 86.49
N LEU A 44 -26.83 -41.79 87.56
CA LEU A 44 -26.33 -40.41 87.49
C LEU A 44 -25.11 -40.28 86.57
N ALA A 45 -24.21 -41.26 86.58
CA ALA A 45 -23.04 -41.27 85.71
C ALA A 45 -23.42 -41.47 84.23
N GLN A 46 -24.41 -42.32 83.93
CA GLN A 46 -24.94 -42.47 82.56
C GLN A 46 -25.63 -41.19 82.08
N ASN A 47 -26.44 -40.57 82.93
CA ASN A 47 -27.11 -39.31 82.60
C ASN A 47 -26.10 -38.18 82.33
N ALA A 48 -25.03 -38.09 83.11
CA ALA A 48 -23.96 -37.12 82.89
C ALA A 48 -23.24 -37.31 81.55
N LYS A 49 -23.00 -38.57 81.13
CA LYS A 49 -22.42 -38.87 79.82
C LYS A 49 -23.34 -38.47 78.67
N SER A 50 -24.64 -38.75 78.78
CA SER A 50 -25.60 -38.37 77.73
C SER A 50 -25.74 -36.85 77.59
N LEU A 51 -25.65 -36.11 78.71
CA LEU A 51 -25.71 -34.65 78.71
C LEU A 51 -24.50 -34.05 78.00
N ASP A 52 -23.29 -34.57 78.28
CA ASP A 52 -22.03 -34.16 77.66
C ASP A 52 -22.00 -34.47 76.15
N GLU A 53 -22.54 -35.61 75.73
CA GLU A 53 -22.72 -35.95 74.31
C GLU A 53 -23.72 -35.01 73.61
N SER A 54 -24.83 -34.67 74.26
CA SER A 54 -25.81 -33.70 73.75
C SER A 54 -25.21 -32.29 73.63
N GLN A 55 -24.38 -31.88 74.59
CA GLN A 55 -23.69 -30.58 74.56
C GLN A 55 -22.67 -30.51 73.44
N ARG A 56 -21.84 -31.56 73.26
CA ARG A 56 -20.93 -31.66 72.10
C ARG A 56 -21.67 -31.62 70.76
N GLY A 57 -22.83 -32.29 70.69
CA GLY A 57 -23.72 -32.23 69.51
C GLY A 57 -24.17 -30.79 69.22
N GLN A 58 -24.65 -30.06 70.23
CA GLN A 58 -25.04 -28.66 70.09
C GLN A 58 -23.88 -27.75 69.69
N GLU A 59 -22.71 -27.89 70.33
CA GLU A 59 -21.51 -27.11 70.03
C GLU A 59 -20.99 -27.35 68.61
N SER A 60 -21.19 -28.56 68.05
CA SER A 60 -20.83 -28.87 66.66
C SER A 60 -21.77 -28.24 65.63
N LEU A 61 -23.04 -27.99 65.99
CA LEU A 61 -24.06 -27.41 65.11
C LEU A 61 -23.97 -25.88 65.04
N THR A 62 -23.58 -25.21 66.12
CA THR A 62 -23.42 -23.75 66.18
C THR A 62 -22.53 -23.18 65.05
N PRO A 63 -21.30 -23.67 64.79
CA PRO A 63 -20.45 -23.14 63.72
C PRO A 63 -21.00 -23.45 62.32
N ILE A 64 -21.81 -24.50 62.16
CA ILE A 64 -22.48 -24.83 60.89
C ILE A 64 -23.57 -23.80 60.60
N CYS A 65 -24.41 -23.47 61.60
CA CYS A 65 -25.43 -22.42 61.48
C CYS A 65 -24.80 -21.07 61.14
N GLU A 66 -23.72 -20.67 61.82
CA GLU A 66 -23.02 -19.41 61.52
C GLU A 66 -22.41 -19.36 60.11
N LYS A 67 -21.88 -20.49 59.60
CA LYS A 67 -21.38 -20.59 58.23
C LYS A 67 -22.53 -20.44 57.22
N TYR A 68 -23.68 -21.04 57.50
CA TYR A 68 -24.87 -20.94 56.66
C TYR A 68 -25.43 -19.51 56.61
N GLU A 69 -25.51 -18.81 57.74
CA GLU A 69 -25.92 -17.41 57.79
C GLU A 69 -24.96 -16.50 57.01
N ARG A 70 -23.65 -16.69 57.17
CA ARG A 70 -22.63 -15.96 56.39
C ARG A 70 -22.78 -16.22 54.88
N ALA A 71 -23.02 -17.46 54.49
CA ALA A 71 -23.27 -17.81 53.08
C ALA A 71 -24.54 -17.13 52.54
N LEU A 72 -25.63 -17.09 53.32
CA LEU A 72 -26.86 -16.39 52.93
C LEU A 72 -26.66 -14.88 52.74
N ILE A 73 -25.90 -14.24 53.63
CA ILE A 73 -25.54 -12.81 53.49
C ILE A 73 -24.74 -12.61 52.19
N LYS A 74 -23.74 -13.45 51.92
CA LYS A 74 -22.92 -13.35 50.72
C LYS A 74 -23.75 -13.57 49.44
N ILE A 75 -24.67 -14.54 49.43
CA ILE A 75 -25.59 -14.77 48.30
C ILE A 75 -26.47 -13.54 48.06
N LYS A 76 -27.02 -12.92 49.11
CA LYS A 76 -27.82 -11.69 48.98
C LYS A 76 -27.00 -10.55 48.38
N GLN A 77 -25.74 -10.41 48.77
CA GLN A 77 -24.85 -9.38 48.25
C GLN A 77 -24.49 -9.62 46.78
N LEU A 78 -24.13 -10.85 46.41
CA LEU A 78 -23.85 -11.22 45.02
C LEU A 78 -25.09 -11.03 44.13
N LYS A 79 -26.29 -11.29 44.62
CA LYS A 79 -27.53 -10.99 43.89
C LYS A 79 -27.70 -9.49 43.61
N LYS A 80 -27.41 -8.63 44.58
CA LYS A 80 -27.45 -7.17 44.38
C LYS A 80 -26.40 -6.71 43.36
N GLU A 81 -25.17 -7.19 43.48
CA GLU A 81 -24.08 -6.87 42.55
C GLU A 81 -24.42 -7.31 41.11
N ARG A 82 -25.02 -8.50 40.95
CA ARG A 82 -25.46 -9.00 39.64
C ARG A 82 -26.52 -8.11 39.00
N GLU A 83 -27.49 -7.61 39.76
CA GLU A 83 -28.52 -6.71 39.21
C GLU A 83 -27.95 -5.34 38.83
N VAL A 84 -26.99 -4.82 39.59
CA VAL A 84 -26.26 -3.59 39.22
C VAL A 84 -25.48 -3.79 37.91
N LEU A 85 -24.79 -4.92 37.77
CA LEU A 85 -24.06 -5.24 36.54
C LEU A 85 -25.01 -5.43 35.36
N ARG A 86 -26.16 -6.08 35.54
CA ARG A 86 -27.19 -6.21 34.50
C ARG A 86 -27.65 -4.84 33.99
N GLY A 87 -27.97 -3.92 34.90
CA GLY A 87 -28.36 -2.57 34.52
C GLY A 87 -27.28 -1.82 33.75
N LYS A 88 -26.01 -1.98 34.12
CA LYS A 88 -24.88 -1.39 33.36
C LYS A 88 -24.77 -1.97 31.94
N VAL A 89 -24.92 -3.29 31.80
CA VAL A 89 -24.90 -3.96 30.50
C VAL A 89 -26.07 -3.50 29.62
N GLU A 90 -27.27 -3.35 30.19
CA GLU A 90 -28.43 -2.83 29.46
C GLU A 90 -28.19 -1.40 28.97
N VAL A 91 -27.68 -0.50 29.83
CA VAL A 91 -27.34 0.88 29.42
C VAL A 91 -26.31 0.89 28.31
N GLN A 92 -25.23 0.11 28.43
CA GLN A 92 -24.22 -0.01 27.38
C GLN A 92 -24.79 -0.59 26.08
N SER A 93 -25.69 -1.57 26.16
CA SER A 93 -26.33 -2.15 24.98
C SER A 93 -27.17 -1.12 24.23
N VAL A 94 -27.87 -0.23 24.95
CA VAL A 94 -28.65 0.86 24.37
C VAL A 94 -27.74 1.91 23.73
N GLU A 95 -26.64 2.28 24.40
CA GLU A 95 -25.67 3.23 23.86
C GLU A 95 -25.00 2.71 22.59
N ILE A 96 -24.59 1.44 22.56
CA ILE A 96 -24.05 0.77 21.37
C ILE A 96 -25.09 0.77 20.23
N ALA A 97 -26.36 0.47 20.55
CA ALA A 97 -27.45 0.47 19.57
C ALA A 97 -27.70 1.88 18.97
N GLN A 98 -27.46 2.96 19.74
CA GLN A 98 -27.57 4.33 19.26
C GLN A 98 -26.36 4.80 18.45
N LEU A 99 -25.14 4.34 18.79
CA LEU A 99 -23.92 4.71 18.06
C LEU A 99 -23.76 3.97 16.74
N SER A 100 -24.20 2.71 16.66
CA SER A 100 -24.12 1.88 15.45
C SER A 100 -24.72 2.54 14.18
N PRO A 101 -25.95 3.12 14.20
CA PRO A 101 -26.50 3.79 13.02
C PRO A 101 -25.73 5.06 12.65
N ARG A 102 -25.23 5.83 13.62
CA ARG A 102 -24.44 7.05 13.36
C ARG A 102 -23.11 6.72 12.67
N LEU A 103 -22.48 5.63 13.06
CA LEU A 103 -21.26 5.14 12.41
C LEU A 103 -21.55 4.75 10.95
N LYS A 104 -22.62 3.98 10.70
CA LYS A 104 -23.05 3.59 9.34
C LYS A 104 -23.40 4.80 8.47
N GLU A 105 -23.98 5.84 9.04
CA GLU A 105 -24.30 7.08 8.33
C GLU A 105 -23.02 7.85 7.96
N SER A 106 -22.08 7.97 8.89
CA SER A 106 -20.76 8.59 8.64
C SER A 106 -19.96 7.84 7.56
N GLU A 107 -19.98 6.50 7.56
CA GLU A 107 -19.36 5.69 6.52
C GLU A 107 -19.98 5.96 5.14
N ARG A 108 -21.32 6.02 5.06
CA ARG A 108 -22.02 6.37 3.82
C ARG A 108 -21.67 7.77 3.32
N GLU A 109 -21.58 8.74 4.23
CA GLU A 109 -21.18 10.11 3.88
C GLU A 109 -19.74 10.16 3.36
N SER A 110 -18.81 9.44 4.01
CA SER A 110 -17.43 9.28 3.55
C SER A 110 -17.35 8.68 2.13
N HIS A 111 -18.15 7.64 1.85
CA HIS A 111 -18.25 7.07 0.49
C HIS A 111 -18.79 8.08 -0.53
N ARG A 112 -19.80 8.90 -0.17
CA ARG A 112 -20.33 9.95 -1.05
C ARG A 112 -19.30 11.04 -1.33
N LEU A 113 -18.57 11.49 -0.31
CA LEU A 113 -17.47 12.46 -0.45
C LEU A 113 -16.37 11.91 -1.37
N LYS A 114 -15.97 10.65 -1.18
CA LYS A 114 -14.97 10.00 -2.02
C LYS A 114 -15.41 9.92 -3.49
N ALA A 115 -16.67 9.58 -3.75
CA ALA A 115 -17.21 9.59 -5.11
C ALA A 115 -17.23 11.01 -5.72
N HIS A 116 -17.56 12.02 -4.93
CA HIS A 116 -17.55 13.41 -5.39
C HIS A 116 -16.13 13.91 -5.72
N ILE A 117 -15.14 13.56 -4.90
CA ILE A 117 -13.73 13.88 -5.16
C ILE A 117 -13.25 13.23 -6.46
N GLN A 118 -13.62 11.96 -6.71
CA GLN A 118 -13.27 11.28 -7.97
C GLN A 118 -13.89 11.99 -9.19
N LEU A 119 -15.15 12.41 -9.10
CA LEU A 119 -15.82 13.15 -10.18
C LEU A 119 -15.10 14.46 -10.47
N LEU A 120 -14.79 15.26 -9.43
CA LEU A 120 -14.04 16.51 -9.58
C LEU A 120 -12.66 16.28 -10.19
N GLN A 121 -12.01 15.16 -9.89
CA GLN A 121 -10.71 14.83 -10.46
C GLN A 121 -10.80 14.51 -11.96
N VAL A 122 -11.87 13.84 -12.39
CA VAL A 122 -12.16 13.60 -13.82
C VAL A 122 -12.45 14.92 -14.54
N ASP A 123 -13.28 15.79 -13.95
CA ASP A 123 -13.60 17.11 -14.52
C ASP A 123 -12.36 18.01 -14.64
N LEU A 124 -11.46 17.95 -13.66
CA LEU A 124 -10.22 18.71 -13.69
C LEU A 124 -9.27 18.19 -14.77
N GLN A 125 -9.25 16.88 -15.02
CA GLN A 125 -8.49 16.28 -16.11
C GLN A 125 -9.08 16.60 -17.48
N SER A 126 -10.42 16.56 -17.62
CA SER A 126 -11.09 16.91 -18.89
C SER A 126 -10.88 18.39 -19.21
N SER A 127 -11.03 19.30 -18.24
CA SER A 127 -10.77 20.74 -18.42
C SER A 127 -9.31 21.03 -18.78
N LYS A 128 -8.35 20.31 -18.19
CA LYS A 128 -6.94 20.43 -18.59
C LYS A 128 -6.69 19.98 -20.04
N LYS A 129 -7.33 18.88 -20.46
CA LYS A 129 -7.24 18.39 -21.84
C LYS A 129 -7.88 19.37 -22.82
N GLU A 130 -9.03 19.92 -22.48
CA GLU A 130 -9.75 20.90 -23.30
C GLU A 130 -8.92 22.18 -23.49
N LYS A 131 -8.34 22.73 -22.41
CA LYS A 131 -7.44 23.89 -22.49
C LYS A 131 -6.20 23.62 -23.34
N LYS A 132 -5.65 22.41 -23.27
CA LYS A 132 -4.51 22.00 -24.11
C LYS A 132 -4.91 21.91 -25.58
N CYS A 133 -6.10 21.37 -25.88
CA CYS A 133 -6.63 21.32 -27.24
C CYS A 133 -6.96 22.70 -27.81
N SER A 134 -7.52 23.61 -27.01
CA SER A 134 -7.81 24.98 -27.47
C SER A 134 -6.52 25.76 -27.75
N ALA A 135 -5.51 25.63 -26.89
CA ALA A 135 -4.20 26.26 -27.10
C ALA A 135 -3.50 25.74 -28.37
N LEU A 136 -3.57 24.43 -28.65
CA LEU A 136 -3.03 23.86 -29.88
C LEU A 136 -3.76 24.35 -31.14
N LYS A 137 -5.10 24.52 -31.07
CA LYS A 137 -5.87 25.09 -32.18
C LYS A 137 -5.56 26.57 -32.43
N GLU A 138 -5.39 27.36 -31.37
CA GLU A 138 -4.98 28.77 -31.50
C GLU A 138 -3.58 28.88 -32.10
N GLN A 139 -2.64 28.02 -31.68
CA GLN A 139 -1.30 27.99 -32.25
C GLN A 139 -1.31 27.64 -33.74
N GLN A 140 -2.05 26.58 -34.14
CA GLN A 140 -2.19 26.22 -35.57
C GLN A 140 -2.87 27.33 -36.38
N GLN A 141 -3.84 28.03 -35.80
CA GLN A 141 -4.52 29.13 -36.48
C GLN A 141 -3.60 30.34 -36.65
N GLU A 142 -2.73 30.62 -35.68
CA GLU A 142 -1.76 31.71 -35.78
C GLU A 142 -0.65 31.40 -36.77
N GLU A 143 -0.11 30.17 -36.76
CA GLU A 143 0.83 29.69 -37.78
C GLU A 143 0.21 29.78 -39.19
N SER A 144 -1.04 29.36 -39.36
CA SER A 144 -1.74 29.46 -40.64
C SER A 144 -2.00 30.91 -41.09
N LYS A 145 -2.27 31.83 -40.15
CA LYS A 145 -2.38 33.27 -40.48
C LYS A 145 -1.04 33.86 -40.87
N GLU A 146 0.04 33.50 -40.18
CA GLU A 146 1.39 33.96 -40.53
C GLU A 146 1.79 33.46 -41.93
N GLU A 147 1.50 32.20 -42.25
CA GLU A 147 1.68 31.65 -43.60
C GLU A 147 0.84 32.42 -44.64
N LEU A 148 -0.43 32.74 -44.32
CA LEU A 148 -1.29 33.52 -45.21
C LEU A 148 -0.76 34.94 -45.42
N VAL A 149 -0.28 35.61 -44.36
CA VAL A 149 0.33 36.95 -44.45
C VAL A 149 1.59 36.91 -45.30
N GLN A 150 2.44 35.89 -45.13
CA GLN A 150 3.61 35.69 -46.00
C GLN A 150 3.21 35.44 -47.45
N LEU A 151 2.13 34.69 -47.71
CA LEU A 151 1.63 34.43 -49.05
C LEU A 151 1.05 35.69 -49.70
N VAL A 152 0.28 36.48 -48.95
CA VAL A 152 -0.29 37.76 -49.39
C VAL A 152 0.82 38.76 -49.69
N SER A 153 1.83 38.87 -48.82
CA SER A 153 2.98 39.74 -49.07
C SER A 153 3.74 39.34 -50.34
N LYS A 154 3.93 38.03 -50.59
CA LYS A 154 4.51 37.54 -51.84
C LYS A 154 3.64 37.86 -53.06
N LEU A 155 2.32 37.74 -52.94
CA LEU A 155 1.36 38.07 -54.02
C LEU A 155 1.30 39.57 -54.30
N GLU A 156 1.33 40.42 -53.27
CA GLU A 156 1.39 41.88 -53.41
C GLU A 156 2.70 42.31 -54.06
N GLN A 157 3.82 41.72 -53.64
CA GLN A 157 5.11 41.98 -54.26
C GLN A 157 5.16 41.49 -55.72
N GLN A 158 4.54 40.33 -56.01
CA GLN A 158 4.39 39.86 -57.40
C GLN A 158 3.51 40.81 -58.22
N GLN A 159 2.40 41.31 -57.65
CA GLN A 159 1.53 42.29 -58.32
C GLN A 159 2.24 43.62 -58.58
N GLN A 160 2.98 44.13 -57.59
CA GLN A 160 3.81 45.33 -57.70
C GLN A 160 4.84 45.15 -58.81
N ASN A 161 5.55 44.02 -58.83
CA ASN A 161 6.51 43.69 -59.89
C ASN A 161 5.84 43.60 -61.27
N THR A 162 4.61 43.07 -61.40
CA THR A 162 3.87 43.10 -62.67
C THR A 162 3.39 44.49 -63.07
N ARG A 163 2.97 45.34 -62.12
CA ARG A 163 2.58 46.73 -62.40
C ARG A 163 3.78 47.56 -62.84
N GLU A 164 4.92 47.38 -62.17
CA GLU A 164 6.20 47.96 -62.59
C GLU A 164 6.63 47.41 -63.94
N HIS A 165 6.43 46.12 -64.23
CA HIS A 165 6.67 45.54 -65.56
C HIS A 165 5.71 46.07 -66.64
N GLU A 166 4.44 46.34 -66.34
CA GLU A 166 3.47 46.93 -67.27
C GLU A 166 3.74 48.42 -67.52
N GLU A 167 4.16 49.16 -66.48
CA GLU A 167 4.57 50.56 -66.57
C GLU A 167 5.93 50.70 -67.31
N LEU A 168 6.86 49.77 -67.08
CA LEU A 168 8.09 49.63 -67.85
C LEU A 168 7.82 49.12 -69.28
N ALA A 169 6.81 48.28 -69.53
CA ALA A 169 6.44 47.84 -70.89
C ALA A 169 5.70 48.92 -71.70
N GLN A 170 4.98 49.83 -71.04
CA GLN A 170 4.45 51.04 -71.69
C GLN A 170 5.54 52.07 -71.98
N ASN A 171 6.55 52.19 -71.12
CA ASN A 171 7.71 53.07 -71.34
C ASN A 171 8.74 52.46 -72.31
N ALA A 172 8.80 51.13 -72.45
CA ALA A 172 9.71 50.41 -73.34
C ALA A 172 9.09 50.11 -74.73
N LYS A 173 8.24 51.00 -75.24
CA LYS A 173 8.08 51.18 -76.70
C LYS A 173 9.21 52.04 -77.26
N SER A 174 10.45 51.69 -76.97
CA SER A 174 11.62 52.01 -77.79
C SER A 174 12.87 51.44 -77.15
N MET A 175 13.55 50.53 -77.86
CA MET A 175 14.95 50.09 -77.65
C MET A 175 15.15 49.29 -76.34
N ASP A 176 15.84 48.16 -76.26
CA ASP A 176 16.83 47.49 -77.10
C ASP A 176 16.89 46.01 -76.62
N GLU A 177 17.28 45.08 -77.50
CA GLU A 177 17.00 43.64 -77.37
C GLU A 177 18.16 42.81 -76.81
N SER A 178 19.09 43.41 -76.04
CA SER A 178 20.34 42.73 -75.65
C SER A 178 20.55 42.46 -74.14
N GLN A 179 19.66 42.91 -73.25
CA GLN A 179 19.82 42.75 -71.78
C GLN A 179 19.03 41.60 -71.13
N ARG A 180 18.11 40.95 -71.87
CA ARG A 180 17.15 39.97 -71.30
C ARG A 180 17.78 38.63 -70.87
N GLY A 181 18.96 38.29 -71.39
CA GLY A 181 19.66 37.04 -71.06
C GLY A 181 20.41 37.06 -69.72
N GLN A 182 20.87 38.24 -69.29
CA GLN A 182 21.73 38.38 -68.12
C GLN A 182 20.92 38.44 -66.81
N GLU A 183 19.79 39.14 -66.79
CA GLU A 183 18.89 39.23 -65.62
C GLU A 183 18.16 37.91 -65.31
N SER A 184 17.87 37.11 -66.35
CA SER A 184 17.31 35.75 -66.24
C SER A 184 18.26 34.79 -65.50
N LEU A 185 19.56 34.86 -65.78
CA LEU A 185 20.56 34.01 -65.12
C LEU A 185 20.76 34.43 -63.66
N THR A 186 20.78 35.72 -63.34
CA THR A 186 20.94 36.22 -61.97
C THR A 186 19.77 35.77 -61.08
N THR A 187 18.54 35.88 -61.57
CA THR A 187 17.33 35.45 -60.81
C THR A 187 17.25 33.93 -60.63
N ILE A 188 17.79 33.14 -61.55
CA ILE A 188 17.92 31.68 -61.40
C ILE A 188 18.99 31.33 -60.36
N CYS A 189 20.13 32.02 -60.37
CA CYS A 189 21.18 31.85 -59.36
C CYS A 189 20.68 32.15 -57.94
N GLU A 190 19.92 33.23 -57.75
CA GLU A 190 19.35 33.60 -56.45
C GLU A 190 18.34 32.56 -55.94
N LYS A 191 17.47 32.04 -56.81
CA LYS A 191 16.53 30.95 -56.45
C LYS A 191 17.26 29.67 -56.08
N TYR A 192 18.34 29.35 -56.79
CA TYR A 192 19.19 28.21 -56.47
C TYR A 192 19.88 28.38 -55.10
N GLU A 193 20.38 29.57 -54.80
CA GLU A 193 20.99 29.88 -53.51
C GLU A 193 19.98 29.83 -52.35
N GLN A 194 18.77 30.35 -52.55
CA GLN A 194 17.67 30.22 -51.59
C GLN A 194 17.29 28.75 -51.35
N ALA A 195 17.20 27.94 -52.40
CA ALA A 195 16.93 26.50 -52.28
C ALA A 195 18.05 25.79 -51.50
N LEU A 196 19.32 26.12 -51.77
CA LEU A 196 20.45 25.57 -51.03
C LEU A 196 20.42 25.93 -49.54
N ASN A 197 20.08 27.18 -49.21
CA ASN A 197 19.95 27.61 -47.83
C ASN A 197 18.78 26.91 -47.11
N LYS A 198 17.64 26.72 -47.78
CA LYS A 198 16.52 25.95 -47.22
C LYS A 198 16.87 24.48 -47.02
N ILE A 199 17.60 23.86 -47.95
CA ILE A 199 18.11 22.49 -47.80
C ILE A 199 19.05 22.38 -46.60
N LYS A 200 19.95 23.35 -46.40
CA LYS A 200 20.85 23.38 -45.23
C LYS A 200 20.05 23.50 -43.93
N GLN A 201 19.03 24.35 -43.89
CA GLN A 201 18.16 24.50 -42.71
C GLN A 201 17.42 23.20 -42.39
N LEU A 202 16.76 22.59 -43.38
CA LEU A 202 16.02 21.33 -43.18
C LEU A 202 16.92 20.18 -42.74
N LYS A 203 18.16 20.13 -43.24
CA LYS A 203 19.16 19.16 -42.76
C LYS A 203 19.49 19.38 -41.27
N LYS A 204 19.65 20.63 -40.83
CA LYS A 204 19.89 20.95 -39.42
C LYS A 204 18.70 20.55 -38.54
N GLU A 205 17.48 20.89 -38.95
CA GLU A 205 16.25 20.52 -38.23
C GLU A 205 16.08 18.99 -38.15
N ARG A 206 16.41 18.26 -39.21
CA ARG A 206 16.40 16.79 -39.21
C ARG A 206 17.39 16.19 -38.19
N GLU A 207 18.61 16.71 -38.13
CA GLU A 207 19.60 16.24 -37.14
C GLU A 207 19.19 16.60 -35.70
N GLU A 208 18.59 17.77 -35.48
CA GLU A 208 18.05 18.14 -34.16
C GLU A 208 16.89 17.23 -33.72
N LEU A 209 15.96 16.91 -34.64
CA LEU A 209 14.87 15.97 -34.37
C LEU A 209 15.39 14.55 -34.12
N LYS A 210 16.39 14.11 -34.89
CA LYS A 210 17.05 12.82 -34.68
C LYS A 210 17.69 12.74 -33.29
N GLY A 211 18.39 13.79 -32.86
CA GLY A 211 18.94 13.87 -31.50
C GLY A 211 17.87 13.79 -30.41
N LYS A 212 16.71 14.46 -30.59
CA LYS A 212 15.58 14.37 -29.65
C LYS A 212 15.00 12.95 -29.58
N ILE A 213 14.89 12.26 -30.71
CA ILE A 213 14.43 10.86 -30.75
C ILE A 213 15.41 9.94 -30.03
N GLU A 214 16.72 10.11 -30.22
CA GLU A 214 17.74 9.33 -29.51
C GLU A 214 17.68 9.55 -28.00
N VAL A 215 17.55 10.79 -27.53
CA VAL A 215 17.40 11.10 -26.09
C VAL A 215 16.14 10.45 -25.53
N GLN A 216 14.99 10.58 -26.20
CA GLN A 216 13.74 9.94 -25.77
C GLN A 216 13.84 8.40 -25.78
N SER A 217 14.54 7.83 -26.76
CA SER A 217 14.79 6.39 -26.83
C SER A 217 15.59 5.91 -25.61
N VAL A 218 16.62 6.65 -25.22
CA VAL A 218 17.43 6.36 -24.02
C VAL A 218 16.62 6.52 -22.73
N GLU A 219 15.75 7.53 -22.64
CA GLU A 219 14.87 7.73 -21.47
C GLU A 219 13.79 6.64 -21.33
N ILE A 220 13.27 6.12 -22.45
CA ILE A 220 12.25 5.07 -22.47
C ILE A 220 12.85 3.68 -22.22
N ALA A 221 14.08 3.43 -22.67
CA ALA A 221 14.76 2.14 -22.51
C ALA A 221 14.72 1.54 -21.09
N PRO A 222 14.98 2.31 -20.00
CA PRO A 222 14.91 1.78 -18.62
C PRO A 222 13.48 1.65 -18.08
N LEU A 223 12.47 2.26 -18.69
CA LEU A 223 11.08 2.17 -18.23
C LEU A 223 10.45 0.80 -18.55
N SER A 224 10.81 0.22 -19.70
CA SER A 224 10.31 -1.10 -20.11
C SER A 224 10.68 -2.24 -19.13
N PRO A 225 11.95 -2.41 -18.69
CA PRO A 225 12.29 -3.44 -17.70
C PRO A 225 11.67 -3.15 -16.33
N ARG A 226 11.59 -1.88 -15.89
CA ARG A 226 10.92 -1.51 -14.63
C ARG A 226 9.43 -1.85 -14.62
N LEU A 227 8.76 -1.68 -15.76
CA LEU A 227 7.37 -2.08 -15.91
C LEU A 227 7.23 -3.60 -15.76
N LYS A 228 8.09 -4.38 -16.42
CA LYS A 228 8.09 -5.85 -16.31
C LYS A 228 8.38 -6.34 -14.88
N GLU A 229 9.31 -5.69 -14.17
CA GLU A 229 9.60 -5.98 -12.76
C GLU A 229 8.36 -5.71 -11.89
N SER A 230 7.71 -4.56 -12.08
CA SER A 230 6.49 -4.20 -11.35
C SER A 230 5.32 -5.16 -11.63
N GLU A 231 5.14 -5.59 -12.88
CA GLU A 231 4.16 -6.62 -13.26
C GLU A 231 4.46 -7.95 -12.56
N GLN A 232 5.73 -8.38 -12.55
CA GLN A 232 6.14 -9.60 -11.87
C GLN A 232 5.90 -9.54 -10.36
N GLU A 233 6.19 -8.40 -9.71
CA GLU A 233 5.88 -8.19 -8.30
C GLU A 233 4.38 -8.22 -8.01
N SER A 234 3.57 -7.63 -8.90
CA SER A 234 2.11 -7.70 -8.82
C SER A 234 1.60 -9.15 -8.87
N HIS A 235 2.16 -9.98 -9.75
CA HIS A 235 1.85 -11.42 -9.80
C HIS A 235 2.24 -12.14 -8.51
N LYS A 236 3.44 -11.91 -7.98
CA LYS A 236 3.89 -12.49 -6.69
C LYS A 236 2.97 -12.10 -5.54
N LEU A 237 2.55 -10.83 -5.49
CA LEU A 237 1.64 -10.35 -4.45
C LEU A 237 0.25 -10.99 -4.58
N LYS A 238 -0.24 -11.17 -5.81
CA LYS A 238 -1.51 -11.87 -6.07
C LYS A 238 -1.46 -13.32 -5.56
N ASP A 239 -0.37 -14.04 -5.81
CA ASP A 239 -0.19 -15.41 -5.33
C ASP A 239 -0.13 -15.45 -3.79
N HIS A 240 0.55 -14.48 -3.17
CA HIS A 240 0.60 -14.37 -1.71
C HIS A 240 -0.78 -14.12 -1.09
N ILE A 241 -1.58 -13.24 -1.72
CA ILE A 241 -2.97 -12.99 -1.30
C ILE A 241 -3.82 -14.26 -1.42
N GLN A 242 -3.68 -15.03 -2.50
CA GLN A 242 -4.40 -16.29 -2.68
C GLN A 242 -4.02 -17.32 -1.61
N LEU A 243 -2.74 -17.44 -1.28
CA LEU A 243 -2.28 -18.31 -0.18
C LEU A 243 -2.90 -17.90 1.15
N LEU A 244 -2.84 -16.61 1.50
CA LEU A 244 -3.45 -16.10 2.74
C LEU A 244 -4.97 -16.34 2.79
N GLN A 245 -5.66 -16.26 1.65
CA GLN A 245 -7.10 -16.58 1.58
C GLN A 245 -7.36 -18.06 1.87
N VAL A 246 -6.54 -18.96 1.35
CA VAL A 246 -6.64 -20.40 1.63
C VAL A 246 -6.34 -20.69 3.10
N ASP A 247 -5.31 -20.07 3.67
CA ASP A 247 -4.94 -20.23 5.09
C ASP A 247 -6.07 -19.74 6.00
N LEU A 248 -6.65 -18.57 5.68
CA LEU A 248 -7.79 -18.03 6.42
C LEU A 248 -9.00 -18.97 6.36
N GLN A 249 -9.35 -19.46 5.17
CA GLN A 249 -10.47 -20.39 5.00
C GLN A 249 -10.24 -21.72 5.73
N SER A 250 -9.01 -22.24 5.69
CA SER A 250 -8.67 -23.49 6.38
C SER A 250 -8.75 -23.32 7.90
N SER A 251 -8.21 -22.22 8.43
CA SER A 251 -8.27 -21.86 9.85
C SER A 251 -9.70 -21.64 10.34
N GLU A 252 -10.52 -20.92 9.57
CA GLU A 252 -11.94 -20.74 9.90
C GLU A 252 -12.71 -22.05 9.91
N LYS A 253 -12.47 -22.93 8.92
CA LYS A 253 -13.08 -24.26 8.84
C LYS A 253 -12.67 -25.12 10.05
N GLU A 254 -11.39 -25.15 10.39
CA GLU A 254 -10.89 -25.92 11.53
C GLU A 254 -11.50 -25.40 12.83
N ARG A 255 -11.49 -24.08 13.04
CA ARG A 255 -12.09 -23.42 14.21
C ARG A 255 -13.57 -23.75 14.35
N LEU A 256 -14.32 -23.70 13.25
CA LEU A 256 -15.75 -24.04 13.23
C LEU A 256 -15.97 -25.52 13.50
N SER A 257 -15.17 -26.43 12.92
CA SER A 257 -15.29 -27.86 13.19
C SER A 257 -14.95 -28.20 14.65
N ALA A 258 -13.93 -27.54 15.23
CA ALA A 258 -13.57 -27.72 16.63
C ALA A 258 -14.67 -27.20 17.55
N ALA A 259 -15.29 -26.06 17.21
CA ALA A 259 -16.43 -25.53 17.93
C ALA A 259 -17.65 -26.46 17.84
N LEU A 260 -17.95 -27.00 16.66
CA LEU A 260 -19.04 -27.96 16.45
C LEU A 260 -18.81 -29.23 17.28
N ASN A 261 -17.60 -29.80 17.24
CA ASN A 261 -17.25 -30.99 18.01
C ASN A 261 -17.38 -30.77 19.51
N ARG A 262 -17.00 -29.59 20.03
CA ARG A 262 -17.21 -29.24 21.45
C ARG A 262 -18.70 -29.19 21.80
N VAL A 263 -19.52 -28.59 20.95
CA VAL A 263 -20.98 -28.54 21.15
C VAL A 263 -21.57 -29.95 21.13
N CYS A 264 -21.18 -30.78 20.16
CA CYS A 264 -21.61 -32.18 20.09
C CYS A 264 -21.19 -32.97 21.34
N GLY A 265 -19.96 -32.78 21.83
CA GLY A 265 -19.50 -33.39 23.09
C GLY A 265 -20.38 -33.00 24.28
N VAL A 266 -20.61 -31.71 24.48
CA VAL A 266 -21.48 -31.20 25.55
C VAL A 266 -22.90 -31.77 25.43
N THR A 267 -23.46 -31.87 24.22
CA THR A 267 -24.79 -32.47 24.04
C THR A 267 -24.83 -33.95 24.41
N HIS A 268 -23.76 -34.71 24.15
CA HIS A 268 -23.66 -36.11 24.55
C HIS A 268 -23.58 -36.23 26.07
N ASP A 269 -22.71 -35.46 26.72
CA ASP A 269 -22.56 -35.43 28.19
C ASP A 269 -23.90 -35.07 28.87
N LEU A 270 -24.64 -34.11 28.31
CA LEU A 270 -25.94 -33.69 28.83
C LEU A 270 -26.99 -34.80 28.66
N GLN A 271 -26.90 -35.59 27.60
CA GLN A 271 -27.77 -36.74 27.36
C GLN A 271 -27.45 -37.91 28.30
N ASP A 272 -26.17 -38.15 28.58
CA ASP A 272 -25.70 -39.13 29.55
C ASP A 272 -26.08 -38.74 30.98
N LEU A 273 -25.92 -37.47 31.35
CA LEU A 273 -26.42 -36.94 32.63
C LEU A 273 -27.94 -37.07 32.73
N LYS A 274 -28.68 -36.84 31.63
CA LYS A 274 -30.15 -36.99 31.61
C LYS A 274 -30.58 -38.44 31.76
N THR A 275 -29.89 -39.38 31.13
CA THR A 275 -30.18 -40.82 31.26
C THR A 275 -29.78 -41.33 32.65
N GLY A 276 -28.61 -40.93 33.15
CA GLY A 276 -28.16 -41.19 34.52
C GLY A 276 -29.13 -40.62 35.58
N ASN A 277 -29.62 -39.38 35.41
CA ASN A 277 -30.61 -38.79 36.31
C ASN A 277 -31.94 -39.56 36.28
N LYS A 278 -32.38 -40.03 35.11
CA LYS A 278 -33.57 -40.90 34.99
C LYS A 278 -33.35 -42.26 35.66
N ALA A 279 -32.16 -42.84 35.51
CA ALA A 279 -31.81 -44.11 36.13
C ALA A 279 -31.72 -44.00 37.66
N LEU A 280 -31.12 -42.93 38.17
CA LEU A 280 -31.07 -42.62 39.59
C LEU A 280 -32.47 -42.41 40.17
N ARG A 281 -33.35 -41.67 39.48
CA ARG A 281 -34.75 -41.52 39.92
C ARG A 281 -35.50 -42.85 39.98
N ARG A 282 -35.28 -43.75 39.03
CA ARG A 282 -35.83 -45.11 39.07
C ARG A 282 -35.26 -45.91 40.24
N SER A 283 -33.94 -45.88 40.42
CA SER A 283 -33.25 -46.60 41.50
C SER A 283 -33.66 -46.09 42.89
N LEU A 284 -33.79 -44.78 43.07
CA LEU A 284 -34.28 -44.17 44.31
C LEU A 284 -35.75 -44.56 44.58
N SER A 285 -36.58 -44.59 43.55
CA SER A 285 -37.98 -45.04 43.66
C SER A 285 -38.09 -46.54 43.97
N GLU A 286 -37.15 -47.37 43.51
CA GLU A 286 -37.06 -48.80 43.81
C GLU A 286 -36.47 -49.05 45.21
N GLN A 287 -35.51 -48.21 45.64
CA GLN A 287 -34.89 -48.27 46.97
C GLN A 287 -35.83 -47.81 48.09
N GLU A 288 -36.74 -46.86 47.82
CA GLU A 288 -37.84 -46.50 48.73
C GLU A 288 -38.83 -47.67 48.97
N GLN A 289 -38.80 -48.71 48.13
CA GLN A 289 -39.69 -49.88 48.24
C GLN A 289 -39.02 -51.13 48.84
N GLN A 290 -37.72 -51.11 49.17
CA GLN A 290 -37.05 -52.27 49.74
C GLN A 290 -36.95 -52.21 51.28
N PRO A 291 -37.37 -53.27 52.00
CA PRO A 291 -37.07 -53.42 53.43
C PRO A 291 -35.56 -53.58 53.64
N LEU A 292 -35.00 -52.76 54.53
CA LEU A 292 -33.61 -52.82 54.99
C LEU A 292 -33.23 -54.25 55.44
N GLN A 293 -32.46 -54.99 54.63
CA GLN A 293 -31.61 -56.07 55.14
C GLN A 293 -30.32 -56.25 54.31
N LEU A 294 -29.20 -56.18 55.05
CA LEU A 294 -27.99 -57.00 54.94
C LEU A 294 -27.06 -56.84 53.72
N VAL A 295 -26.31 -55.74 53.62
CA VAL A 295 -25.01 -55.70 52.89
C VAL A 295 -24.07 -54.67 53.56
N ASP A 296 -23.41 -55.07 54.65
CA ASP A 296 -22.49 -54.17 55.37
C ASP A 296 -21.01 -54.34 54.94
N SER A 297 -20.72 -55.38 54.15
CA SER A 297 -19.34 -55.76 53.78
C SER A 297 -18.93 -55.20 52.41
N ASP A 298 -19.71 -55.46 51.35
CA ASP A 298 -19.45 -54.96 49.99
C ASP A 298 -19.55 -53.44 49.87
N TRP A 299 -20.43 -52.82 50.66
CA TRP A 299 -20.64 -51.37 50.61
C TRP A 299 -19.43 -50.60 51.17
N LYS A 300 -18.72 -51.20 52.13
CA LYS A 300 -17.54 -50.60 52.76
C LYS A 300 -16.35 -50.52 51.81
N GLU A 301 -16.14 -51.56 51.01
CA GLU A 301 -15.09 -51.62 49.99
C GLU A 301 -15.37 -50.65 48.84
N GLN A 302 -16.63 -50.55 48.38
CA GLN A 302 -17.03 -49.56 47.38
C GLN A 302 -16.89 -48.13 47.91
N TYR A 303 -17.24 -47.89 49.17
CA TYR A 303 -17.09 -46.57 49.80
C TYR A 303 -15.61 -46.18 49.93
N GLN A 304 -14.73 -47.12 50.28
CA GLN A 304 -13.28 -46.90 50.30
C GLN A 304 -12.70 -46.66 48.90
N ALA A 305 -13.14 -47.39 47.88
CA ALA A 305 -12.72 -47.17 46.50
C ALA A 305 -13.14 -45.78 45.98
N LEU A 306 -14.38 -45.36 46.29
CA LEU A 306 -14.89 -44.02 45.96
C LEU A 306 -14.12 -42.91 46.68
N LEU A 307 -13.74 -43.12 47.94
CA LEU A 307 -12.88 -42.19 48.68
C LEU A 307 -11.49 -42.07 48.04
N GLY A 308 -10.88 -43.19 47.64
CA GLY A 308 -9.59 -43.19 46.94
C GLY A 308 -9.66 -42.44 45.60
N GLN A 309 -10.71 -42.68 44.81
CA GLN A 309 -10.93 -41.94 43.56
C GLN A 309 -11.16 -40.45 43.78
N LEU A 310 -11.84 -40.07 44.86
CA LEU A 310 -12.06 -38.67 45.21
C LEU A 310 -10.73 -37.98 45.61
N GLU A 311 -9.90 -38.64 46.41
CA GLU A 311 -8.57 -38.13 46.78
C GLU A 311 -7.64 -38.01 45.55
N GLU A 312 -7.65 -39.00 44.65
CA GLU A 312 -6.91 -38.94 43.38
C GLU A 312 -7.41 -37.79 42.48
N ALA A 313 -8.73 -37.63 42.35
CA ALA A 313 -9.30 -36.52 41.58
C ALA A 313 -8.95 -35.15 42.19
N GLN A 314 -8.96 -35.03 43.52
CA GLN A 314 -8.57 -33.81 44.22
C GLN A 314 -7.09 -33.48 44.01
N THR A 315 -6.20 -34.47 44.07
CA THR A 315 -4.76 -34.26 43.82
C THR A 315 -4.47 -33.90 42.37
N LEU A 316 -5.15 -34.52 41.40
CA LEU A 316 -5.06 -34.17 39.99
C LEU A 316 -5.55 -32.74 39.72
N LEU A 317 -6.70 -32.36 40.29
CA LEU A 317 -7.23 -31.00 40.16
C LEU A 317 -6.26 -29.97 40.74
N HIS A 318 -5.62 -30.27 41.88
CA HIS A 318 -4.63 -29.36 42.47
C HIS A 318 -3.41 -29.18 41.57
N LYS A 319 -2.89 -30.27 40.98
CA LYS A 319 -1.78 -30.22 40.02
C LYS A 319 -2.14 -29.43 38.76
N GLU A 320 -3.32 -29.66 38.21
CA GLU A 320 -3.81 -28.95 37.03
C GLU A 320 -4.00 -27.45 37.31
N LEU A 321 -4.54 -27.10 38.49
CA LEU A 321 -4.67 -25.71 38.91
C LEU A 321 -3.30 -25.03 39.02
N GLN A 322 -2.29 -25.73 39.57
CA GLN A 322 -0.93 -25.21 39.65
C GLN A 322 -0.30 -25.04 38.26
N ALA A 323 -0.48 -26.01 37.36
CA ALA A 323 0.01 -25.95 35.98
C ALA A 323 -0.65 -24.81 35.18
N SER A 324 -1.97 -24.65 35.33
CA SER A 324 -2.74 -23.55 34.75
C SER A 324 -2.25 -22.19 35.26
N ASN A 325 -2.02 -22.07 36.57
CA ASN A 325 -1.53 -20.83 37.17
C ASN A 325 -0.11 -20.46 36.68
N ASN A 326 0.77 -21.45 36.53
CA ASN A 326 2.11 -21.24 35.96
C ASN A 326 2.06 -20.85 34.48
N THR A 327 1.15 -21.43 33.71
CA THR A 327 0.93 -21.09 32.29
C THR A 327 0.39 -19.68 32.16
N ARG A 328 -0.58 -19.30 33.00
CA ARG A 328 -1.11 -17.93 33.06
C ARG A 328 -0.02 -16.91 33.36
N LYS A 329 0.84 -17.16 34.35
CA LYS A 329 1.96 -16.25 34.67
C LYS A 329 2.93 -16.07 33.49
N ARG A 330 3.20 -17.15 32.73
CA ARG A 330 4.03 -17.07 31.52
C ARG A 330 3.34 -16.28 30.41
N ALA A 331 2.04 -16.46 30.23
CA ALA A 331 1.26 -15.67 29.27
C ALA A 331 1.24 -14.18 29.64
N GLU A 332 0.98 -13.84 30.90
CA GLU A 332 1.01 -12.45 31.39
C GLU A 332 2.39 -11.80 31.22
N GLN A 333 3.47 -12.57 31.38
CA GLN A 333 4.83 -12.08 31.13
C GLN A 333 5.07 -11.80 29.64
N ALA A 334 4.67 -12.73 28.77
CA ALA A 334 4.79 -12.54 27.32
C ALA A 334 3.94 -11.37 26.81
N GLU A 335 2.75 -11.15 27.39
CA GLU A 335 1.90 -10.00 27.09
C GLU A 335 2.58 -8.67 27.49
N ARG A 336 3.23 -8.62 28.65
CA ARG A 336 4.02 -7.43 29.07
C ARG A 336 5.17 -7.14 28.12
N GLU A 337 5.96 -8.17 27.78
CA GLU A 337 7.09 -8.03 26.84
C GLU A 337 6.63 -7.57 25.45
N LEU A 338 5.48 -8.06 24.99
CA LEU A 338 4.90 -7.67 23.72
C LEU A 338 4.43 -6.21 23.72
N GLU A 339 3.89 -5.73 24.85
CA GLU A 339 3.50 -4.33 25.00
C GLU A 339 4.72 -3.40 25.06
N GLU A 340 5.76 -3.77 25.80
CA GLU A 340 7.04 -3.03 25.83
C GLU A 340 7.68 -2.96 24.43
N LEU A 341 7.63 -4.04 23.66
CA LEU A 341 8.15 -4.08 22.29
C LEU A 341 7.37 -3.14 21.36
N LYS A 342 6.03 -3.08 21.48
CA LYS A 342 5.20 -2.14 20.72
C LYS A 342 5.55 -0.69 21.04
N GLU A 343 5.67 -0.35 22.32
CA GLU A 343 6.04 1.00 22.74
C GLU A 343 7.43 1.40 22.20
N CYS A 344 8.39 0.47 22.23
CA CYS A 344 9.71 0.67 21.63
C CYS A 344 9.65 0.89 20.12
N MET A 345 8.82 0.10 19.41
CA MET A 345 8.60 0.27 17.96
C MET A 345 7.96 1.62 17.63
N GLU A 346 6.96 2.06 18.40
CA GLU A 346 6.29 3.34 18.18
C GLU A 346 7.25 4.52 18.42
N SER A 347 8.05 4.47 19.48
CA SER A 347 9.12 5.45 19.73
C SER A 347 10.15 5.49 18.60
N THR A 348 10.54 4.33 18.07
CA THR A 348 11.48 4.23 16.94
C THR A 348 10.86 4.76 15.64
N ALA A 349 9.58 4.51 15.39
CA ALA A 349 8.86 5.04 14.24
C ALA A 349 8.80 6.58 14.29
N MET A 350 8.44 7.15 15.44
CA MET A 350 8.37 8.60 15.65
C MET A 350 9.74 9.28 15.46
N THR A 351 10.82 8.68 15.97
CA THR A 351 12.18 9.22 15.78
C THR A 351 12.67 9.08 14.34
N SER A 352 12.32 7.99 13.66
CA SER A 352 12.56 7.82 12.21
C SER A 352 11.86 8.91 11.40
N ASP A 353 10.58 9.15 11.65
CA ASP A 353 9.81 10.15 10.91
C ASP A 353 10.33 11.58 11.15
N GLN A 354 10.70 11.89 12.40
CA GLN A 354 11.37 13.16 12.71
C GLN A 354 12.70 13.30 11.95
N THR A 355 13.46 12.22 11.83
CA THR A 355 14.74 12.21 11.09
C THR A 355 14.52 12.39 9.60
N LYS A 356 13.53 11.72 9.01
CA LYS A 356 13.13 11.90 7.60
C LYS A 356 12.71 13.34 7.33
N GLN A 357 11.92 13.96 8.22
CA GLN A 357 11.52 15.36 8.07
C GLN A 357 12.73 16.31 8.10
N LYS A 358 13.69 16.08 9.01
CA LYS A 358 14.95 16.84 9.05
C LYS A 358 15.78 16.64 7.78
N SER A 359 15.88 15.40 7.30
CA SER A 359 16.57 15.04 6.06
C SER A 359 15.97 15.78 4.86
N SER A 360 14.65 15.73 4.69
CA SER A 360 13.95 16.44 3.60
C SER A 360 14.19 17.95 3.65
N LYS A 361 14.23 18.55 4.85
CA LYS A 361 14.53 19.97 5.01
C LYS A 361 15.97 20.30 4.58
N LEU A 362 16.94 19.48 4.96
CA LEU A 362 18.34 19.65 4.55
C LEU A 362 18.52 19.46 3.05
N GLU A 363 17.85 18.47 2.46
CA GLU A 363 17.88 18.21 1.01
C GLU A 363 17.33 19.40 0.21
N MET A 364 16.22 20.00 0.67
CA MET A 364 15.70 21.24 0.07
C MET A 364 16.69 22.40 0.20
N GLN A 365 17.39 22.53 1.32
CA GLN A 365 18.41 23.58 1.50
C GLN A 365 19.60 23.37 0.57
N LEU A 366 20.07 22.14 0.43
CA LEU A 366 21.15 21.78 -0.49
C LEU A 366 20.76 22.05 -1.95
N SER A 367 19.54 21.69 -2.37
CA SER A 367 19.04 21.99 -3.71
C SER A 367 19.00 23.49 -3.99
N LYS A 368 18.56 24.31 -3.03
CA LYS A 368 18.57 25.79 -3.15
C LYS A 368 19.99 26.34 -3.27
N LEU A 369 20.93 25.84 -2.47
CA LEU A 369 22.33 26.27 -2.53
C LEU A 369 22.97 25.88 -3.86
N ASN A 370 22.73 24.66 -4.35
CA ASN A 370 23.23 24.21 -5.65
C ASN A 370 22.71 25.08 -6.79
N LYS A 371 21.42 25.45 -6.76
CA LYS A 371 20.86 26.37 -7.76
C LYS A 371 21.54 27.75 -7.74
N ILE A 372 21.82 28.28 -6.56
CA ILE A 372 22.54 29.57 -6.42
C ILE A 372 23.98 29.45 -6.95
N ILE A 373 24.63 28.32 -6.71
CA ILE A 373 25.99 28.06 -7.22
C ILE A 373 25.97 28.00 -8.75
N GLU A 374 25.05 27.22 -9.33
CA GLU A 374 24.87 27.09 -10.77
C GLU A 374 24.58 28.45 -11.44
N GLU A 375 23.68 29.26 -10.86
CA GLU A 375 23.40 30.62 -11.34
C GLU A 375 24.66 31.50 -11.31
N LYS A 376 25.48 31.40 -10.24
CA LYS A 376 26.74 32.15 -10.15
C LYS A 376 27.79 31.68 -11.14
N GLU A 377 27.88 30.38 -11.39
CA GLU A 377 28.79 29.80 -12.38
C GLU A 377 28.42 30.28 -13.79
N ASN A 378 27.13 30.23 -14.15
CA ASN A 378 26.64 30.76 -15.42
C ASN A 378 26.92 32.26 -15.58
N MET A 379 26.68 33.06 -14.54
CA MET A 379 27.00 34.49 -14.55
C MET A 379 28.50 34.76 -14.71
N ALA A 380 29.35 33.94 -14.06
CA ALA A 380 30.80 34.06 -14.18
C ALA A 380 31.30 33.68 -15.58
N GLU A 381 30.68 32.67 -16.20
CA GLU A 381 31.00 32.24 -17.57
C GLU A 381 30.60 33.30 -18.61
N ILE A 382 29.39 33.88 -18.49
CA ILE A 382 28.96 35.01 -19.34
C ILE A 382 29.93 36.19 -19.19
N ALA A 383 30.24 36.60 -17.95
CA ALA A 383 31.17 37.70 -17.71
C ALA A 383 32.57 37.43 -18.26
N LYS A 384 33.01 36.16 -18.28
CA LYS A 384 34.27 35.77 -18.88
C LYS A 384 34.24 35.92 -20.41
N VAL A 385 33.18 35.45 -21.07
CA VAL A 385 33.01 35.58 -22.53
C VAL A 385 32.94 37.06 -22.94
N GLU A 386 32.14 37.87 -22.25
CA GLU A 386 32.03 39.32 -22.50
C GLU A 386 33.39 40.03 -22.34
N LYS A 387 34.16 39.67 -21.31
CA LYS A 387 35.51 40.22 -21.11
C LYS A 387 36.47 39.84 -22.24
N GLU A 388 36.40 38.60 -22.73
CA GLU A 388 37.21 38.13 -23.86
C GLU A 388 36.82 38.84 -25.16
N GLU A 389 35.53 39.06 -25.41
CA GLU A 389 35.02 39.83 -26.55
C GLU A 389 35.46 41.30 -26.51
N LEU A 390 35.24 41.97 -25.38
CA LEU A 390 35.70 43.35 -25.17
C LEU A 390 37.21 43.47 -25.32
N SER A 391 37.98 42.48 -24.86
CA SER A 391 39.44 42.47 -25.04
C SER A 391 39.83 42.35 -26.51
N ARG A 392 39.10 41.57 -27.32
CA ARG A 392 39.34 41.47 -28.77
C ARG A 392 39.00 42.79 -29.45
N GLU A 393 37.81 43.34 -29.20
CA GLU A 393 37.39 44.61 -29.79
C GLU A 393 38.32 45.77 -29.39
N ASN A 394 38.78 45.81 -28.14
CA ASN A 394 39.75 46.82 -27.69
C ASN A 394 41.10 46.71 -28.41
N GLN A 395 41.54 45.49 -28.74
CA GLN A 395 42.74 45.28 -29.56
C GLN A 395 42.51 45.75 -31.00
N ASP A 396 41.34 45.49 -31.57
CA ASP A 396 40.98 45.88 -32.93
C ASP A 396 40.92 47.41 -33.06
N LEU A 397 40.22 48.08 -32.14
CA LEU A 397 40.17 49.54 -32.08
C LEU A 397 41.55 50.16 -31.89
N LYS A 398 42.43 49.55 -31.09
CA LYS A 398 43.83 50.02 -30.98
C LYS A 398 44.56 49.93 -32.31
N ARG A 399 44.40 48.83 -33.06
CA ARG A 399 44.99 48.67 -34.39
C ARG A 399 44.47 49.72 -35.37
N ASP A 400 43.18 50.03 -35.32
CA ASP A 400 42.57 51.04 -36.20
C ASP A 400 42.95 52.46 -35.81
N ILE A 401 43.04 52.79 -34.52
CA ILE A 401 43.58 54.08 -34.06
C ILE A 401 45.03 54.27 -34.53
N GLU A 402 45.87 53.23 -34.43
CA GLU A 402 47.25 53.28 -34.91
C GLU A 402 47.32 53.50 -36.42
N ARG A 403 46.45 52.81 -37.18
CA ARG A 403 46.33 52.97 -38.64
C ARG A 403 45.91 54.39 -39.02
N LEU A 404 44.87 54.92 -38.39
CA LEU A 404 44.35 56.27 -38.64
C LEU A 404 45.37 57.34 -38.25
N ARG A 405 46.12 57.16 -37.15
CA ARG A 405 47.23 58.06 -36.79
C ARG A 405 48.30 58.08 -37.86
N LYS A 406 48.68 56.91 -38.37
CA LYS A 406 49.65 56.81 -39.48
C LYS A 406 49.14 57.50 -40.74
N GLU A 407 47.89 57.26 -41.13
CA GLU A 407 47.27 57.94 -42.27
C GLU A 407 47.20 59.46 -42.07
N PHE A 408 46.90 59.93 -40.85
CA PHE A 408 46.88 61.34 -40.51
C PHE A 408 48.29 61.96 -40.59
N ASP A 409 49.31 61.28 -40.06
CA ASP A 409 50.70 61.70 -40.15
C ASP A 409 51.18 61.73 -41.62
N ASP A 410 50.78 60.75 -42.44
CA ASP A 410 51.07 60.70 -43.87
C ASP A 410 50.40 61.86 -44.64
N VAL A 411 49.15 62.22 -44.28
CA VAL A 411 48.42 63.37 -44.85
C VAL A 411 49.02 64.71 -44.38
N GLN A 412 49.51 64.79 -43.14
CA GLN A 412 50.15 65.99 -42.60
C GLN A 412 51.59 66.18 -43.11
N ALA A 413 52.29 65.09 -43.43
CA ALA A 413 53.62 65.09 -44.04
C ALA A 413 53.60 65.33 -45.55
N ALA A 414 52.44 65.20 -46.21
CA ALA A 414 52.27 65.56 -47.61
C ALA A 414 52.36 67.10 -47.79
N PRO A 415 53.26 67.62 -48.65
CA PRO A 415 53.37 69.05 -48.87
C PRO A 415 52.14 69.56 -49.63
N VAL A 416 51.29 70.34 -48.97
CA VAL A 416 50.17 71.05 -49.60
C VAL A 416 50.71 72.26 -50.37
N PRO A 417 50.55 72.37 -51.70
CA PRO A 417 50.69 73.63 -52.39
C PRO A 417 49.44 74.46 -52.10
N MET A 418 49.61 75.48 -51.25
CA MET A 418 48.60 76.51 -51.01
C MET A 418 48.45 77.34 -52.29
N GLN A 419 47.38 77.12 -53.06
CA GLN A 419 46.86 78.12 -53.99
C GLN A 419 45.33 78.18 -53.90
N HIS A 420 44.89 79.28 -53.29
CA HIS A 420 43.55 79.84 -53.41
C HIS A 420 43.14 79.98 -54.90
N LEU A 421 41.92 79.59 -55.26
CA LEU A 421 40.91 80.43 -55.94
C LEU A 421 39.66 79.60 -56.35
N ASN A 422 38.50 80.14 -56.01
CA ASN A 422 37.16 79.84 -56.53
C ASN A 422 36.93 80.64 -57.85
N PRO A 423 35.80 80.64 -58.59
CA PRO A 423 34.75 79.66 -58.98
C PRO A 423 34.56 79.58 -60.53
N TYR A 424 33.57 78.78 -61.00
CA TYR A 424 32.98 78.71 -62.36
C TYR A 424 33.74 77.96 -63.47
N GLY A 425 33.03 77.03 -64.14
CA GLY A 425 33.34 76.64 -65.51
C GLY A 425 33.08 75.17 -65.85
N SER A 426 31.86 74.90 -66.29
CA SER A 426 31.38 73.70 -66.98
C SER A 426 32.36 73.08 -68.00
N SER A 427 32.36 71.75 -68.15
CA SER A 427 31.91 71.07 -69.38
C SER A 427 32.56 69.69 -69.59
N THR A 428 31.67 68.70 -69.79
CA THR A 428 31.75 67.54 -70.71
C THR A 428 32.81 66.44 -70.54
N ASP A 429 32.29 65.25 -70.25
CA ASP A 429 32.76 63.91 -70.68
C ASP A 429 33.24 63.87 -72.16
N PRO A 430 34.16 62.98 -72.59
CA PRO A 430 33.79 61.56 -72.84
C PRO A 430 34.90 60.46 -72.73
N THR A 431 34.45 59.25 -72.37
CA THR A 431 34.65 57.87 -72.93
C THR A 431 36.00 57.35 -73.51
N GLN A 432 36.22 56.03 -73.28
CA GLN A 432 37.03 55.01 -74.03
C GLN A 432 38.57 55.01 -73.78
N GLN A 433 39.36 53.91 -73.74
CA GLN A 433 39.24 52.45 -73.94
C GLN A 433 40.59 51.80 -73.50
N GLU A 434 40.58 50.47 -73.24
CA GLU A 434 41.70 49.50 -73.48
C GLU A 434 43.05 49.68 -72.74
N GLU A 435 43.87 48.67 -72.43
CA GLU A 435 43.88 47.20 -72.41
C GLU A 435 45.23 46.86 -71.73
N LEU A 436 45.35 45.76 -70.98
CA LEU A 436 46.48 44.80 -71.07
C LEU A 436 46.41 43.73 -69.97
N ALA A 437 46.48 42.50 -70.46
CA ALA A 437 46.68 41.21 -69.81
C ALA A 437 48.06 41.14 -69.08
N ASP A 438 48.51 40.10 -68.38
CA ASP A 438 48.21 38.67 -68.43
C ASP A 438 48.93 37.98 -67.26
N SER A 439 48.48 36.78 -66.89
CA SER A 439 49.19 35.67 -66.20
C SER A 439 48.50 35.15 -64.92
N LEU A 440 48.34 33.85 -64.66
CA LEU A 440 48.13 32.63 -65.44
C LEU A 440 48.15 31.48 -64.39
N HIS A 441 47.43 30.40 -64.69
CA HIS A 441 47.52 29.02 -64.13
C HIS A 441 46.61 28.69 -62.92
N SER A 442 45.58 27.83 -63.00
CA SER A 442 45.40 26.47 -63.57
C SER A 442 45.31 25.45 -62.44
N TRP A 443 44.12 24.87 -62.21
CA TRP A 443 43.90 23.43 -62.40
C TRP A 443 42.41 23.08 -62.36
N ASN A 444 41.95 22.43 -63.43
CA ASN A 444 40.72 21.64 -63.50
C ASN A 444 41.13 20.26 -64.04
N PRO A 445 40.77 19.15 -63.39
CA PRO A 445 40.72 17.84 -64.02
C PRO A 445 39.26 17.46 -64.28
N TYR A 446 38.83 17.57 -65.54
CA TYR A 446 37.67 16.88 -66.09
C TYR A 446 37.90 15.36 -66.04
N GLU A 447 36.84 14.58 -65.86
CA GLU A 447 36.43 13.60 -66.88
C GLU A 447 35.08 12.95 -66.53
N THR A 448 34.09 13.24 -67.37
CA THR A 448 33.07 12.27 -67.76
C THR A 448 33.66 11.32 -68.79
N PRO A 449 33.41 10.02 -68.65
CA PRO A 449 33.22 9.21 -69.85
C PRO A 449 32.02 8.26 -69.75
N GLY A 450 31.35 8.09 -70.89
CA GLY A 450 30.94 6.75 -71.31
C GLY A 450 29.46 6.40 -71.18
N THR A 451 28.76 6.54 -72.30
CA THR A 451 27.52 5.87 -72.69
C THR A 451 27.67 4.33 -72.68
N ALA A 452 26.55 3.63 -72.46
CA ALA A 452 26.27 2.17 -72.50
C ALA A 452 26.00 1.64 -71.09
N THR A 453 24.85 1.06 -70.76
CA THR A 453 24.01 0.10 -71.49
C THR A 453 22.57 0.17 -71.02
N ASN A 454 21.64 -0.10 -71.94
CA ASN A 454 20.30 -0.58 -71.63
C ASN A 454 20.44 -1.95 -70.93
N LEU A 455 20.29 -1.98 -69.60
CA LEU A 455 20.09 -3.12 -68.68
C LEU A 455 20.05 -2.41 -67.31
N GLU A 456 18.95 -2.19 -66.63
CA GLU A 456 17.86 -3.09 -66.29
C GLU A 456 16.55 -2.32 -66.43
N GLU A 457 15.48 -2.97 -66.88
CA GLU A 457 14.12 -2.51 -66.62
C GLU A 457 14.05 -2.15 -65.13
N GLU A 458 13.59 -0.93 -64.78
CA GLU A 458 13.25 -0.58 -63.41
C GLU A 458 12.38 -1.71 -62.85
N LEU A 459 12.96 -2.58 -62.03
CA LEU A 459 12.26 -3.65 -61.33
C LEU A 459 11.32 -2.94 -60.34
N SER A 460 10.18 -2.50 -60.85
CA SER A 460 9.07 -2.00 -60.03
C SER A 460 8.59 -3.20 -59.24
N LEU A 461 8.90 -3.21 -57.96
CA LEU A 461 8.48 -4.26 -57.05
C LEU A 461 7.03 -3.97 -56.63
N GLU A 462 6.16 -4.97 -56.78
CA GLU A 462 4.73 -4.86 -56.50
C GLU A 462 4.39 -5.54 -55.18
N CYS A 463 3.65 -4.85 -54.32
CA CYS A 463 3.19 -5.41 -53.05
C CYS A 463 2.13 -6.49 -53.27
N ARG A 464 2.30 -7.66 -52.67
CA ARG A 464 1.39 -8.81 -52.84
C ARG A 464 0.03 -8.62 -52.17
N HIS A 465 -0.10 -7.60 -51.31
CA HIS A 465 -1.31 -7.31 -50.56
C HIS A 465 -2.11 -6.19 -51.26
N CYS A 466 -1.56 -4.99 -51.41
CA CYS A 466 -2.27 -3.86 -52.01
C CYS A 466 -2.13 -3.75 -53.53
N HIS A 467 -1.24 -4.54 -54.17
CA HIS A 467 -0.96 -4.51 -55.61
C HIS A 467 -0.46 -3.13 -56.11
N GLU A 468 0.11 -2.32 -55.21
CA GLU A 468 0.78 -1.07 -55.58
C GLU A 468 2.19 -1.36 -56.06
N SER A 469 2.56 -0.77 -57.20
CA SER A 469 3.87 -0.90 -57.84
C SER A 469 4.80 0.23 -57.41
N PHE A 470 5.94 -0.11 -56.82
CA PHE A 470 6.91 0.85 -56.30
C PHE A 470 8.20 0.84 -57.13
N PRO A 471 8.44 1.86 -57.98
CA PRO A 471 9.66 1.95 -58.75
C PRO A 471 10.84 2.39 -57.87
N GLY A 472 11.96 1.68 -57.97
CA GLY A 472 13.24 2.08 -57.36
C GLY A 472 13.39 1.78 -55.86
N ILE A 473 12.48 0.98 -55.26
CA ILE A 473 12.65 0.48 -53.89
C ILE A 473 13.39 -0.87 -53.89
N THR A 474 14.09 -1.15 -52.80
CA THR A 474 14.76 -2.43 -52.56
C THR A 474 13.77 -3.49 -52.06
N GLN A 475 14.11 -4.78 -52.21
CA GLN A 475 13.25 -5.88 -51.74
C GLN A 475 12.96 -5.79 -50.23
N ASP A 476 13.95 -5.37 -49.43
CA ASP A 476 13.79 -5.20 -47.97
C ASP A 476 12.80 -4.06 -47.63
N GLU A 477 12.75 -3.01 -48.45
CA GLU A 477 11.78 -1.91 -48.30
C GLU A 477 10.36 -2.34 -48.71
N LEU A 478 10.23 -3.21 -49.72
CA LEU A 478 8.95 -3.81 -50.08
C LEU A 478 8.44 -4.73 -48.97
N GLU A 479 9.31 -5.56 -48.39
CA GLU A 479 8.94 -6.43 -47.27
C GLU A 479 8.48 -5.62 -46.06
N LEU A 480 9.11 -4.48 -45.75
CA LEU A 480 8.68 -3.61 -44.65
C LEU A 480 7.28 -3.01 -44.90
N HIS A 481 6.98 -2.67 -46.16
CA HIS A 481 5.64 -2.23 -46.57
C HIS A 481 4.61 -3.37 -46.45
N GLU A 482 4.96 -4.58 -46.89
CA GLU A 482 4.09 -5.76 -46.76
C GLU A 482 3.77 -6.09 -45.28
N HIS A 483 4.74 -5.94 -44.37
CA HIS A 483 4.54 -6.11 -42.92
C HIS A 483 3.71 -4.99 -42.28
N SER A 484 3.54 -3.85 -42.95
CA SER A 484 2.69 -2.76 -42.48
C SER A 484 1.20 -3.03 -42.74
N HIS A 485 0.89 -3.97 -43.64
CA HIS A 485 -0.46 -4.43 -43.87
C HIS A 485 -0.91 -5.37 -42.74
N ARG A 486 -2.08 -5.06 -42.18
CA ARG A 486 -2.75 -5.85 -41.18
C ARG A 486 -3.61 -6.91 -41.85
N VAL A 487 -3.02 -8.04 -42.19
CA VAL A 487 -3.70 -9.11 -42.93
C VAL A 487 -4.29 -10.15 -41.97
N CYS A 488 -5.57 -10.50 -42.16
CA CYS A 488 -6.19 -11.59 -41.42
C CYS A 488 -5.57 -12.94 -41.84
N PRO A 489 -5.03 -13.74 -40.90
CA PRO A 489 -4.31 -14.97 -41.23
C PRO A 489 -5.21 -16.09 -41.79
N PHE A 490 -6.53 -15.99 -41.63
CA PHE A 490 -7.47 -17.04 -42.01
C PHE A 490 -8.16 -16.80 -43.35
N CYS A 491 -8.48 -15.56 -43.68
CA CYS A 491 -9.17 -15.21 -44.94
C CYS A 491 -8.34 -14.31 -45.86
N THR A 492 -7.11 -13.94 -45.46
CA THR A 492 -6.17 -13.09 -46.22
C THR A 492 -6.68 -11.68 -46.54
N LEU A 493 -7.76 -11.24 -45.88
CA LEU A 493 -8.30 -9.89 -46.01
C LEU A 493 -7.35 -8.87 -45.37
N ILE A 494 -7.13 -7.73 -46.06
CA ILE A 494 -6.31 -6.61 -45.56
C ILE A 494 -7.20 -5.68 -44.72
N CYS A 495 -6.81 -5.48 -43.47
CA CYS A 495 -7.62 -4.82 -42.43
C CYS A 495 -7.00 -3.52 -41.91
N ASP A 496 -6.17 -2.83 -42.71
CA ASP A 496 -5.40 -1.65 -42.30
C ASP A 496 -6.27 -0.51 -41.75
N GLY A 497 -7.48 -0.35 -42.29
CA GLY A 497 -8.43 0.67 -41.88
C GLY A 497 -9.39 0.24 -40.76
N MET A 498 -9.28 -0.99 -40.25
CA MET A 498 -10.17 -1.49 -39.20
C MET A 498 -9.66 -1.11 -37.81
N GLU A 499 -10.58 -0.64 -36.95
CA GLU A 499 -10.28 -0.45 -35.54
C GLU A 499 -9.87 -1.79 -34.89
N GLN A 500 -8.90 -1.73 -33.96
CA GLN A 500 -8.30 -2.90 -33.30
C GLN A 500 -9.34 -3.92 -32.81
N ALA A 501 -10.42 -3.45 -32.17
CA ALA A 501 -11.47 -4.30 -31.64
C ALA A 501 -12.26 -5.04 -32.74
N LEU A 502 -12.49 -4.40 -33.88
CA LEU A 502 -13.20 -5.01 -35.02
C LEU A 502 -12.31 -6.01 -35.77
N TYR A 503 -11.01 -5.76 -35.83
CA TYR A 503 -10.07 -6.73 -36.38
C TYR A 503 -9.99 -7.99 -35.51
N GLU A 504 -9.89 -7.83 -34.18
CA GLU A 504 -9.86 -8.96 -33.25
C GLU A 504 -11.15 -9.78 -33.36
N ASP A 505 -12.32 -9.14 -33.36
CA ASP A 505 -13.60 -9.82 -33.57
C ASP A 505 -13.66 -10.57 -34.92
N HIS A 506 -13.15 -9.97 -35.99
CA HIS A 506 -13.05 -10.61 -37.30
C HIS A 506 -12.12 -11.85 -37.29
N VAL A 507 -10.94 -11.76 -36.68
CA VAL A 507 -10.02 -12.91 -36.56
C VAL A 507 -10.63 -14.02 -35.73
N TYR A 508 -11.24 -13.70 -34.59
CA TYR A 508 -11.89 -14.69 -33.72
C TYR A 508 -13.16 -15.30 -34.34
N SER A 509 -13.82 -14.61 -35.28
CA SER A 509 -14.97 -15.18 -36.02
C SER A 509 -14.61 -16.34 -36.94
N HIS A 510 -13.33 -16.48 -37.31
CA HIS A 510 -12.82 -17.61 -38.08
C HIS A 510 -12.47 -18.83 -37.21
N GLU A 511 -12.41 -18.69 -35.88
CA GLU A 511 -12.09 -19.79 -34.96
C GLU A 511 -13.30 -20.68 -34.60
N VAL A 512 -14.41 -20.61 -35.37
CA VAL A 512 -15.65 -21.37 -35.15
C VAL A 512 -15.87 -22.48 -36.17
#